data_AF-V3ZIT9-F1
#
_entry.id   AF-V3ZIT9-F1
#
_cell.length_a   1.000
_cell.length_b   1.000
_cell.length_c   1.000
_cell.angle_alpha   90.00
_cell.angle_beta   90.00
_cell.angle_gamma   90.00
#
_symmetry.space_group_name_H-M   'P 1'
#
loop_
_entity.id
_entity.type
_entity.pdbx_description
1 polymer ?
#
loop_
_entity_poly.entity_id
_entity_poly.type
_entity_poly.pdbx_seq_one_letter_code
_entity_poly.pdbx_strand_id
1 'polypeptide(L)'
;MDFLVLFIGYIMSFVIGSILYYFRDSQFLNTGVFGMIKHSIGQAYYNVAPTTLVRWLNKIADSVLGSSNPFMQIMFCLMVLLGHSILVMDVLPYLFVYEPNSDHVTIPAILCFTNFFFMHLSCTPDSGEINSKNQKYFMSLYEPDGIYYYEDTVCKTCNIIRPPRSKHCSTCKKCVHRFDHHCVWTNNCVAGFNQRWFILYLISVCIMCGNGTYMTYKCLKLIVRNKRLMETAYVDESTNSIQPISYYVLIQHLFMNYPHTMFLLFALPSVIILLGSLASYHIYLVCTNQTTNERYKLYDVQRRYKHEGKNASTITDLHSYRPYDKGFIENVKEVMFPKKQLDKLFQKKES
;
A
#
# COMPACT_ATOMS: atom_id res chain seq x y z
N MET A 1 16.62 26.24 17.02
CA MET A 1 15.38 25.58 16.53
C MET A 1 15.16 24.34 17.36
N ASP A 2 13.94 24.16 17.85
CA ASP A 2 13.55 22.95 18.58
C ASP A 2 13.70 21.72 17.67
N PHE A 3 14.42 20.70 18.14
CA PHE A 3 14.61 19.42 17.46
C PHE A 3 13.29 18.79 17.04
N LEU A 4 12.25 18.93 17.87
CA LEU A 4 10.91 18.43 17.58
C LEU A 4 10.31 19.12 16.34
N VAL A 5 10.52 20.43 16.19
CA VAL A 5 10.06 21.20 15.02
C VAL A 5 10.81 20.77 13.76
N LEU A 6 12.12 20.53 13.86
CA LEU A 6 12.92 20.00 12.73
C LEU A 6 12.46 18.60 12.32
N PHE A 7 12.19 17.72 13.30
CA PHE A 7 11.72 16.37 13.06
C PHE A 7 10.34 16.36 12.39
N ILE A 8 9.38 17.14 12.91
CA ILE A 8 8.05 17.29 12.31
C ILE A 8 8.18 17.85 10.90
N GLY A 9 9.02 18.88 10.71
CA GLY A 9 9.32 19.44 9.39
C GLY A 9 9.82 18.38 8.41
N TYR A 10 10.79 17.55 8.82
CA TYR A 10 11.34 16.48 7.99
C TYR A 10 10.28 15.44 7.60
N ILE A 11 9.49 14.95 8.58
CA ILE A 11 8.42 13.98 8.32
C ILE A 11 7.38 14.57 7.35
N MET A 12 6.96 15.82 7.57
CA MET A 12 6.03 16.49 6.66
C MET A 12 6.61 16.64 5.26
N SER A 13 7.86 17.09 5.12
CA SER A 13 8.53 17.22 3.83
C SER A 13 8.65 15.87 3.11
N PHE A 14 9.00 14.79 3.81
CA PHE A 14 9.09 13.45 3.24
C PHE A 14 7.72 12.91 2.81
N VAL A 15 6.69 13.07 3.64
CA VAL A 15 5.31 12.63 3.33
C VAL A 15 4.77 13.41 2.14
N ILE A 16 4.93 14.74 2.13
CA ILE A 16 4.51 15.59 1.02
C ILE A 16 5.26 15.21 -0.26
N GLY A 17 6.59 15.05 -0.20
CA GLY A 17 7.40 14.64 -1.35
C GLY A 17 6.98 13.28 -1.91
N SER A 18 6.72 12.32 -1.03
CA SER A 18 6.24 10.99 -1.40
C SER A 18 4.86 11.05 -2.05
N ILE A 19 3.94 11.85 -1.50
CA ILE A 19 2.61 12.06 -2.09
C ILE A 19 2.72 12.68 -3.48
N LEU A 20 3.51 13.76 -3.62
CA LEU A 20 3.71 14.44 -4.90
C LEU A 20 4.32 13.54 -5.96
N TYR A 21 5.22 12.62 -5.57
CA TYR A 21 5.85 11.67 -6.48
C TYR A 21 4.92 10.51 -6.86
N TYR A 22 4.40 9.77 -5.87
CA TYR A 22 3.60 8.57 -6.14
C TYR A 22 2.23 8.89 -6.74
N PHE A 23 1.62 10.00 -6.34
CA PHE A 23 0.33 10.43 -6.87
C PHE A 23 0.49 11.49 -7.97
N ARG A 24 1.69 11.65 -8.56
CA ARG A 24 1.98 12.65 -9.59
C ARG A 24 0.93 12.64 -10.69
N ASP A 25 0.50 11.48 -11.14
CA ASP A 25 -0.43 11.38 -12.27
C ASP A 25 -1.91 11.30 -11.82
N SER A 26 -2.17 11.43 -10.51
CA SER A 26 -3.53 11.47 -9.96
C SER A 26 -4.28 12.75 -10.33
N GLN A 27 -5.58 12.65 -10.57
CA GLN A 27 -6.41 13.81 -10.86
C GLN A 27 -6.45 14.81 -9.68
N PHE A 28 -6.43 14.30 -8.45
CA PHE A 28 -6.41 15.11 -7.23
C PHE A 28 -5.21 16.08 -7.19
N LEU A 29 -4.02 15.61 -7.55
CA LEU A 29 -2.82 16.45 -7.61
C LEU A 29 -2.67 17.23 -8.92
N ASN A 30 -3.50 16.99 -9.92
CA ASN A 30 -3.42 17.64 -11.24
C ASN A 30 -4.55 18.65 -11.49
N THR A 31 -5.49 18.83 -10.55
CA THR A 31 -6.62 19.76 -10.69
C THR A 31 -6.76 20.67 -9.46
N GLY A 32 -7.38 21.84 -9.63
CA GLY A 32 -7.61 22.79 -8.55
C GLY A 32 -6.33 23.38 -7.92
N VAL A 33 -6.41 23.72 -6.62
CA VAL A 33 -5.32 24.38 -5.87
C VAL A 33 -4.06 23.49 -5.78
N PHE A 34 -4.23 22.19 -5.60
CA PHE A 34 -3.11 21.24 -5.53
C PHE A 34 -2.36 21.12 -6.86
N GLY A 35 -3.07 21.20 -7.99
CA GLY A 35 -2.47 21.27 -9.32
C GLY A 35 -1.60 22.51 -9.52
N MET A 36 -2.08 23.68 -9.08
CA MET A 36 -1.30 24.91 -9.13
C MET A 36 -0.04 24.83 -8.26
N ILE A 37 -0.17 24.34 -7.02
CA ILE A 37 0.97 24.16 -6.10
C ILE A 37 2.01 23.20 -6.69
N LYS A 38 1.56 22.05 -7.21
CA LYS A 38 2.43 21.06 -7.84
C LYS A 38 3.16 21.64 -9.05
N HIS A 39 2.47 22.41 -9.90
CA HIS A 39 3.10 23.07 -11.05
C HIS A 39 4.17 24.07 -10.61
N SER A 40 3.87 24.92 -9.63
CA SER A 40 4.84 25.90 -9.08
C SER A 40 6.07 25.23 -8.46
N ILE A 41 5.88 24.17 -7.66
CA ILE A 41 6.97 23.40 -7.08
C ILE A 41 7.79 22.70 -8.17
N GLY A 42 7.12 22.10 -9.16
CA GLY A 42 7.77 21.46 -10.29
C GLY A 42 8.62 22.43 -11.10
N GLN A 43 8.09 23.62 -11.39
CA GLN A 43 8.80 24.65 -12.15
C GLN A 43 10.01 25.20 -11.37
N ALA A 44 9.86 25.43 -10.07
CA ALA A 44 11.00 25.79 -9.20
C ALA A 44 12.07 24.68 -9.17
N TYR A 45 11.66 23.41 -9.08
CA TYR A 45 12.56 22.27 -9.13
C TYR A 45 13.32 22.19 -10.45
N TYR A 46 12.66 22.33 -11.60
CA TYR A 46 13.33 22.29 -12.90
C TYR A 46 14.26 23.50 -13.15
N ASN A 47 14.02 24.63 -12.50
CA ASN A 47 14.88 25.81 -12.60
C ASN A 47 16.17 25.69 -11.76
N VAL A 48 16.16 24.85 -10.72
CA VAL A 48 17.29 24.68 -9.78
C VAL A 48 18.02 23.36 -9.99
N ALA A 49 17.30 22.29 -10.34
CA ALA A 49 17.86 20.95 -10.47
C ALA A 49 18.61 20.80 -11.82
N PRO A 50 19.87 20.36 -11.82
CA PRO A 50 20.60 20.09 -13.05
C PRO A 50 19.83 19.09 -13.91
N THR A 51 19.51 19.45 -15.16
CA THR A 51 18.70 18.60 -16.05
C THR A 51 19.31 17.21 -16.25
N THR A 52 20.64 17.10 -16.22
CA THR A 52 21.37 15.82 -16.24
C THR A 52 21.05 14.95 -15.04
N LEU A 53 21.01 15.52 -13.83
CA LEU A 53 20.66 14.80 -12.60
C LEU A 53 19.22 14.31 -12.65
N VAL A 54 18.28 15.16 -13.09
CA VAL A 54 16.86 14.77 -13.19
C VAL A 54 16.67 13.62 -14.18
N ARG A 55 17.31 13.68 -15.36
CA ARG A 55 17.27 12.56 -16.33
C ARG A 55 17.88 11.29 -15.78
N TRP A 56 19.00 11.40 -15.06
CA TRP A 56 19.65 10.25 -14.43
C TRP A 56 18.76 9.61 -13.35
N LEU A 57 18.16 10.42 -12.48
CA LEU A 57 17.20 9.97 -11.47
C LEU A 57 15.97 9.30 -12.10
N ASN A 58 15.42 9.87 -13.17
CA ASN A 58 14.30 9.26 -13.88
C ASN A 58 14.69 7.91 -14.50
N LYS A 59 15.87 7.78 -15.11
CA LYS A 59 16.36 6.50 -15.63
C LYS A 59 16.49 5.45 -14.54
N ILE A 60 17.00 5.83 -13.36
CA ILE A 60 17.09 4.93 -12.21
C ILE A 60 15.69 4.54 -11.74
N ALA A 61 14.78 5.50 -11.59
CA ALA A 61 13.41 5.23 -11.18
C ALA A 61 12.71 4.29 -12.16
N ASP A 62 12.84 4.51 -13.48
CA ASP A 62 12.28 3.63 -14.50
C ASP A 62 12.91 2.23 -14.46
N SER A 63 14.21 2.14 -14.20
CA SER A 63 14.89 0.85 -14.04
C SER A 63 14.41 0.10 -12.78
N VAL A 64 14.23 0.79 -11.66
CA VAL A 64 13.87 0.20 -10.36
C VAL A 64 12.37 -0.10 -10.26
N LEU A 65 11.52 0.83 -10.70
CA LEU A 65 10.06 0.76 -10.56
C LEU A 65 9.35 0.28 -11.83
N GLY A 66 9.94 0.50 -13.01
CA GLY A 66 9.34 0.17 -14.31
C GLY A 66 9.68 -1.21 -14.84
N SER A 67 10.68 -1.89 -14.28
CA SER A 67 11.12 -3.23 -14.68
C SER A 67 10.82 -4.28 -13.61
N SER A 68 10.78 -5.56 -14.00
CA SER A 68 10.65 -6.65 -13.03
C SER A 68 12.00 -6.92 -12.38
N ASN A 69 12.13 -6.58 -11.10
CA ASN A 69 13.35 -6.81 -10.31
C ASN A 69 12.99 -6.96 -8.81
N PRO A 70 13.82 -7.62 -7.99
CA PRO A 70 13.51 -7.89 -6.59
C PRO A 70 13.82 -6.72 -5.64
N PHE A 71 14.26 -5.56 -6.14
CA PHE A 71 14.76 -4.46 -5.29
C PHE A 71 13.76 -4.05 -4.22
N MET A 72 12.48 -3.86 -4.60
CA MET A 72 11.44 -3.44 -3.66
C MET A 72 11.11 -4.51 -2.62
N GLN A 73 11.23 -5.79 -2.98
CA GLN A 73 11.05 -6.90 -2.04
C GLN A 73 12.20 -6.92 -1.01
N ILE A 74 13.44 -6.78 -1.47
CA ILE A 74 14.62 -6.70 -0.60
C ILE A 74 14.50 -5.50 0.33
N MET A 75 14.15 -4.33 -0.20
CA MET A 75 13.95 -3.11 0.58
C MET A 75 12.88 -3.32 1.66
N PHE A 76 11.75 -3.93 1.32
CA PHE A 76 10.71 -4.27 2.30
C PHE A 76 11.24 -5.20 3.39
N CYS A 77 11.93 -6.30 3.03
CA CYS A 77 12.53 -7.21 4.01
C CYS A 77 13.50 -6.47 4.96
N LEU A 78 14.36 -5.61 4.41
CA LEU A 78 15.29 -4.80 5.21
C LEU A 78 14.54 -3.85 6.17
N MET A 79 13.46 -3.22 5.73
CA MET A 79 12.64 -2.33 6.58
C MET A 79 11.98 -3.12 7.73
N VAL A 80 11.43 -4.31 7.45
CA VAL A 80 10.84 -5.17 8.48
C VAL A 80 11.90 -5.62 9.49
N LEU A 81 13.07 -6.08 9.00
CA LEU A 81 14.17 -6.51 9.87
C LEU A 81 14.74 -5.36 10.71
N LEU A 82 14.86 -4.15 10.14
CA LEU A 82 15.28 -2.97 10.87
C LEU A 82 14.29 -2.62 12.00
N GLY A 83 12.99 -2.61 11.72
CA GLY A 83 11.96 -2.37 12.74
C GLY A 83 11.99 -3.39 13.87
N HIS A 84 12.18 -4.68 13.56
CA HIS A 84 12.34 -5.72 14.57
C HIS A 84 13.64 -5.60 15.35
N SER A 85 14.73 -5.19 14.70
CA SER A 85 16.01 -4.96 15.36
C SER A 85 15.89 -3.85 16.41
N ILE A 86 15.19 -2.75 16.07
CA ILE A 86 14.89 -1.68 17.04
C ILE A 86 14.02 -2.20 18.18
N LEU A 87 12.98 -3.02 17.90
CA LEU A 87 12.18 -3.63 18.97
C LEU A 87 13.03 -4.50 19.91
N VAL A 88 13.91 -5.33 19.36
CA VAL A 88 14.76 -6.23 20.16
C VAL A 88 15.80 -5.47 20.97
N MET A 89 16.44 -4.45 20.39
CA MET A 89 17.55 -3.74 21.02
C MET A 89 17.09 -2.61 21.95
N ASP A 90 16.03 -1.87 21.59
CA ASP A 90 15.65 -0.63 22.27
C ASP A 90 14.33 -0.75 23.06
N VAL A 91 13.52 -1.80 22.82
CA VAL A 91 12.20 -1.99 23.49
C VAL A 91 12.22 -3.18 24.44
N LEU A 92 12.60 -4.37 23.97
CA LEU A 92 12.56 -5.60 24.77
C LEU A 92 13.37 -5.53 26.09
N PRO A 93 14.56 -4.90 26.18
CA PRO A 93 15.30 -4.85 27.44
C PRO A 93 14.51 -4.17 28.55
N TYR A 94 13.80 -3.07 28.24
CA TYR A 94 12.95 -2.40 29.23
C TYR A 94 11.74 -3.23 29.62
N LEU A 95 11.12 -3.93 28.67
CA LEU A 95 9.96 -4.78 28.94
C LEU A 95 10.34 -5.99 29.80
N PHE A 96 11.51 -6.60 29.58
CA PHE A 96 11.98 -7.69 30.44
C PHE A 96 12.38 -7.21 31.84
N VAL A 97 12.95 -6.02 31.97
CA VAL A 97 13.30 -5.44 33.28
C VAL A 97 12.04 -5.08 34.08
N TYR A 98 11.07 -4.41 33.46
CA TYR A 98 9.89 -3.90 34.17
C TYR A 98 8.72 -4.89 34.24
N GLU A 99 8.66 -5.88 33.36
CA GLU A 99 7.60 -6.90 33.30
C GLU A 99 8.17 -8.29 32.95
N PRO A 100 9.01 -8.88 33.82
CA PRO A 100 9.73 -10.13 33.53
C PRO A 100 8.82 -11.35 33.32
N ASN A 101 7.61 -11.33 33.85
CA ASN A 101 6.66 -12.45 33.76
C ASN A 101 5.76 -12.40 32.52
N SER A 102 5.86 -11.35 31.69
CA SER A 102 5.05 -11.21 30.48
C SER A 102 5.81 -11.72 29.25
N ASP A 103 5.11 -12.41 28.36
CA ASP A 103 5.67 -12.81 27.06
C ASP A 103 5.64 -11.63 26.08
N HIS A 104 6.84 -11.16 25.74
CA HIS A 104 7.06 -10.04 24.84
C HIS A 104 7.61 -10.46 23.46
N VAL A 105 7.81 -11.76 23.22
CA VAL A 105 8.57 -12.26 22.05
C VAL A 105 7.71 -13.10 21.12
N THR A 106 6.84 -13.97 21.67
CA THR A 106 6.11 -14.95 20.85
C THR A 106 5.17 -14.28 19.85
N ILE A 107 4.39 -13.29 20.29
CA ILE A 107 3.45 -12.59 19.40
C ILE A 107 4.20 -11.86 18.26
N PRO A 108 5.21 -11.00 18.52
CA PRO A 108 5.99 -10.38 17.45
C PRO A 108 6.61 -11.41 16.48
N ALA A 109 7.14 -12.53 16.98
CA ALA A 109 7.74 -13.57 16.15
C ALA A 109 6.72 -14.23 15.22
N ILE A 110 5.53 -14.57 15.73
CA ILE A 110 4.43 -15.13 14.92
C ILE A 110 3.97 -14.13 13.87
N LEU A 111 3.81 -12.86 14.23
CA LEU A 111 3.38 -11.80 13.29
C LEU A 111 4.42 -11.58 12.19
N CYS A 112 5.71 -11.58 12.53
CA CYS A 112 6.81 -11.46 11.58
C CYS A 112 6.82 -12.64 10.58
N PHE A 113 6.74 -13.88 11.10
CA PHE A 113 6.66 -15.07 10.26
C PHE A 113 5.42 -15.04 9.34
N THR A 114 4.26 -14.70 9.90
CA THR A 114 3.01 -14.60 9.15
C THR A 114 3.10 -13.56 8.03
N ASN A 115 3.74 -12.41 8.31
CA ASN A 115 3.94 -11.37 7.32
C ASN A 115 4.81 -11.84 6.14
N PHE A 116 5.96 -12.45 6.43
CA PHE A 116 6.83 -13.00 5.39
C PHE A 116 6.16 -14.13 4.60
N PHE A 117 5.36 -14.97 5.27
CA PHE A 117 4.59 -16.01 4.61
C PHE A 117 3.58 -15.44 3.61
N PHE A 118 2.77 -14.46 3.99
CA PHE A 118 1.82 -13.84 3.06
C PHE A 118 2.50 -13.01 1.97
N MET A 119 3.60 -12.33 2.27
CA MET A 119 4.43 -11.67 1.27
C MET A 119 4.92 -12.66 0.22
N HIS A 120 5.48 -13.80 0.66
CA HIS A 120 5.93 -14.86 -0.24
C HIS A 120 4.80 -15.35 -1.15
N LEU A 121 3.63 -15.67 -0.58
CA LEU A 121 2.46 -16.10 -1.35
C LEU A 121 1.98 -15.05 -2.36
N SER A 122 2.03 -13.76 -2.00
CA SER A 122 1.68 -12.66 -2.90
C SER A 122 2.68 -12.51 -4.07
N CYS A 123 3.95 -12.85 -3.83
CA CYS A 123 5.02 -12.86 -4.84
C CYS A 123 4.98 -14.10 -5.76
N THR A 124 4.14 -15.11 -5.48
CA THR A 124 4.13 -16.36 -6.27
C THR A 124 3.76 -16.12 -7.74
N PRO A 125 4.43 -16.76 -8.73
CA PRO A 125 4.28 -16.41 -10.16
C PRO A 125 2.89 -16.62 -10.77
N ASP A 126 2.08 -17.52 -10.19
CA ASP A 126 0.75 -17.87 -10.68
C ASP A 126 -0.29 -16.81 -10.28
N SER A 127 -0.29 -15.70 -11.02
CA SER A 127 -1.30 -14.65 -10.96
C SER A 127 -2.51 -14.92 -11.88
N GLY A 128 -2.57 -16.08 -12.55
CA GLY A 128 -3.58 -16.39 -13.56
C GLY A 128 -3.14 -16.02 -14.98
N GLU A 129 -1.99 -16.53 -15.40
CA GLU A 129 -1.45 -16.30 -16.74
C GLU A 129 -2.30 -16.95 -17.84
N ILE A 130 -2.55 -16.17 -18.90
CA ILE A 130 -3.36 -16.60 -20.04
C ILE A 130 -2.45 -16.82 -21.25
N ASN A 131 -2.59 -17.98 -21.87
CA ASN A 131 -1.89 -18.40 -23.08
C ASN A 131 -2.85 -19.11 -24.04
N SER A 132 -2.35 -19.52 -25.20
CA SER A 132 -3.15 -20.17 -26.24
C SER A 132 -3.83 -21.47 -25.80
N LYS A 133 -3.28 -22.17 -24.79
CA LYS A 133 -3.82 -23.45 -24.27
C LYS A 133 -5.02 -23.23 -23.36
N ASN A 134 -5.02 -22.17 -22.55
CA ASN A 134 -6.06 -21.94 -21.53
C ASN A 134 -6.99 -20.75 -21.83
N GLN A 135 -6.77 -19.99 -22.92
CA GLN A 135 -7.61 -18.83 -23.26
C GLN A 135 -9.10 -19.16 -23.36
N LYS A 136 -9.47 -20.34 -23.90
CA LYS A 136 -10.88 -20.76 -24.04
C LYS A 136 -11.57 -20.94 -22.68
N TYR A 137 -10.86 -21.54 -21.73
CA TYR A 137 -11.34 -21.66 -20.36
C TYR A 137 -11.63 -20.28 -19.76
N PHE A 138 -10.67 -19.35 -19.85
CA PHE A 138 -10.85 -18.02 -19.30
C PHE A 138 -11.93 -17.19 -20.02
N MET A 139 -12.09 -17.36 -21.34
CA MET A 139 -13.19 -16.77 -22.11
C MET A 139 -14.55 -17.19 -21.59
N SER A 140 -14.70 -18.43 -21.12
CA SER A 140 -15.98 -18.94 -20.63
C SER A 140 -16.40 -18.41 -19.25
N LEU A 141 -15.54 -17.69 -18.53
CA LEU A 141 -15.81 -17.33 -17.13
C LEU A 141 -16.67 -16.08 -16.97
N TYR A 142 -16.55 -15.14 -17.90
CA TYR A 142 -17.20 -13.85 -17.84
C TYR A 142 -17.68 -13.45 -19.22
N GLU A 143 -18.90 -12.93 -19.30
CA GLU A 143 -19.43 -12.34 -20.53
C GLU A 143 -18.85 -10.93 -20.73
N PRO A 144 -18.55 -10.53 -21.97
CA PRO A 144 -18.19 -9.15 -22.29
C PRO A 144 -19.40 -8.23 -22.05
N ASP A 145 -19.14 -7.08 -21.44
CA ASP A 145 -20.19 -6.17 -21.00
C ASP A 145 -20.49 -5.05 -22.01
N GLY A 146 -19.66 -4.93 -23.06
CA GLY A 146 -19.80 -3.94 -24.12
C GLY A 146 -19.42 -2.51 -23.72
N ILE A 147 -19.04 -2.28 -22.44
CA ILE A 147 -18.59 -0.97 -21.95
C ILE A 147 -17.11 -1.02 -21.57
N TYR A 148 -16.71 -1.97 -20.72
CA TYR A 148 -15.34 -2.20 -20.29
C TYR A 148 -14.60 -3.18 -21.19
N TYR A 149 -15.31 -4.24 -21.61
CA TYR A 149 -14.79 -5.37 -22.36
C TYR A 149 -15.67 -5.66 -23.58
N TYR A 150 -15.02 -5.81 -24.73
CA TYR A 150 -15.65 -6.07 -26.02
C TYR A 150 -15.24 -7.45 -26.53
N GLU A 151 -16.11 -8.05 -27.34
CA GLU A 151 -15.84 -9.32 -28.03
C GLU A 151 -14.58 -9.24 -28.91
N ASP A 152 -13.92 -10.38 -29.11
CA ASP A 152 -12.77 -10.58 -30.01
C ASP A 152 -11.61 -9.59 -29.84
N THR A 153 -11.45 -9.04 -28.63
CA THR A 153 -10.36 -8.10 -28.35
C THR A 153 -9.01 -8.82 -28.33
N VAL A 154 -8.21 -8.71 -29.38
CA VAL A 154 -6.90 -9.39 -29.49
C VAL A 154 -5.80 -8.67 -28.70
N CYS A 155 -4.94 -9.43 -28.02
CA CYS A 155 -3.63 -8.95 -27.55
C CYS A 155 -2.58 -9.17 -28.63
N LYS A 156 -2.07 -8.09 -29.24
CA LYS A 156 -1.05 -8.17 -30.30
C LYS A 156 0.27 -8.80 -29.81
N THR A 157 0.65 -8.56 -28.55
CA THR A 157 1.91 -9.07 -27.99
C THR A 157 1.87 -10.58 -27.71
N CYS A 158 0.77 -11.06 -27.12
CA CYS A 158 0.63 -12.48 -26.75
C CYS A 158 -0.04 -13.31 -27.85
N ASN A 159 -0.58 -12.68 -28.89
CA ASN A 159 -1.35 -13.29 -29.97
C ASN A 159 -2.49 -14.21 -29.50
N ILE A 160 -3.29 -13.69 -28.56
CA ILE A 160 -4.48 -14.37 -28.02
C ILE A 160 -5.69 -13.43 -28.03
N ILE A 161 -6.89 -14.00 -28.07
CA ILE A 161 -8.12 -13.24 -27.78
C ILE A 161 -8.16 -13.02 -26.28
N ARG A 162 -8.27 -11.77 -25.83
CA ARG A 162 -8.25 -11.42 -24.41
C ARG A 162 -9.61 -11.72 -23.78
N PRO A 163 -9.67 -12.60 -22.76
CA PRO A 163 -10.87 -12.79 -21.97
C PRO A 163 -11.33 -11.50 -21.29
N PRO A 164 -12.64 -11.32 -21.05
CA PRO A 164 -13.12 -10.23 -20.23
C PRO A 164 -12.41 -10.22 -18.87
N ARG A 165 -12.23 -9.03 -18.30
CA ARG A 165 -11.45 -8.80 -17.07
C ARG A 165 -9.95 -9.11 -17.16
N SER A 166 -9.41 -9.47 -18.32
CA SER A 166 -7.97 -9.66 -18.50
C SER A 166 -7.24 -8.42 -19.03
N LYS A 167 -5.92 -8.35 -18.80
CA LYS A 167 -5.05 -7.31 -19.35
C LYS A 167 -3.64 -7.84 -19.61
N HIS A 168 -2.99 -7.32 -20.65
CA HIS A 168 -1.56 -7.53 -20.87
C HIS A 168 -0.76 -6.62 -19.94
N CYS A 169 0.08 -7.20 -19.09
CA CYS A 169 1.04 -6.45 -18.29
C CYS A 169 2.34 -6.30 -19.06
N SER A 170 2.72 -5.06 -19.41
CA SER A 170 3.96 -4.78 -20.13
C SER A 170 5.22 -5.05 -19.31
N THR A 171 5.14 -5.03 -17.97
CA THR A 171 6.25 -5.37 -17.07
C THR A 171 6.46 -6.87 -16.97
N CYS A 172 5.39 -7.65 -16.75
CA CYS A 172 5.46 -9.11 -16.67
C CYS A 172 5.45 -9.81 -18.04
N LYS A 173 5.22 -9.08 -19.14
CA LYS A 173 5.16 -9.58 -20.53
C LYS A 173 4.13 -10.70 -20.76
N LYS A 174 3.03 -10.68 -20.02
CA LYS A 174 1.97 -11.69 -20.11
C LYS A 174 0.57 -11.11 -19.96
N CYS A 175 -0.41 -11.80 -20.55
CA CYS A 175 -1.81 -11.56 -20.27
C CYS A 175 -2.21 -12.24 -18.96
N VAL A 176 -2.91 -11.51 -18.10
CA VAL A 176 -3.29 -11.98 -16.76
C VAL A 176 -4.80 -11.87 -16.60
N HIS A 177 -5.39 -12.94 -16.07
CA HIS A 177 -6.82 -13.06 -15.78
C HIS A 177 -7.22 -12.21 -14.57
N ARG A 178 -8.37 -11.52 -14.67
CA ARG A 178 -8.90 -10.63 -13.62
C ARG A 178 -7.81 -9.70 -13.09
N PHE A 179 -7.15 -9.01 -14.00
CA PHE A 179 -6.01 -8.16 -13.71
C PHE A 179 -6.44 -6.98 -12.85
N ASP A 180 -5.79 -6.77 -11.71
CA ASP A 180 -6.02 -5.60 -10.86
C ASP A 180 -4.95 -4.53 -11.13
N HIS A 181 -3.70 -4.85 -10.80
CA HIS A 181 -2.54 -3.99 -11.08
C HIS A 181 -1.24 -4.80 -11.09
N HIS A 182 -0.16 -4.19 -11.57
CA HIS A 182 1.19 -4.70 -11.33
C HIS A 182 1.74 -4.03 -10.08
N CYS A 183 2.14 -4.83 -9.08
CA CYS A 183 2.65 -4.32 -7.81
C CYS A 183 4.17 -4.47 -7.79
N VAL A 184 4.88 -3.34 -7.75
CA VAL A 184 6.35 -3.32 -7.66
C VAL A 184 6.84 -3.97 -6.36
N TRP A 185 6.08 -3.86 -5.26
CA TRP A 185 6.43 -4.44 -3.96
C TRP A 185 6.37 -5.96 -3.91
N THR A 186 5.55 -6.58 -4.76
CA THR A 186 5.48 -8.04 -4.90
C THR A 186 6.22 -8.54 -6.13
N ASN A 187 6.77 -7.62 -6.95
CA ASN A 187 7.36 -7.88 -8.26
C ASN A 187 6.48 -8.79 -9.14
N ASN A 188 5.16 -8.62 -9.05
CA ASN A 188 4.19 -9.50 -9.70
C ASN A 188 2.86 -8.76 -9.96
N CYS A 189 2.06 -9.31 -10.86
CA CYS A 189 0.68 -8.87 -11.01
C CYS A 189 -0.17 -9.31 -9.81
N VAL A 190 -0.94 -8.38 -9.24
CA VAL A 190 -2.07 -8.69 -8.36
C VAL A 190 -3.28 -8.92 -9.25
N ALA A 191 -3.85 -10.12 -9.16
CA ALA A 191 -4.87 -10.59 -10.09
C ALA A 191 -5.68 -11.76 -9.50
N GLY A 192 -6.51 -12.41 -10.31
CA GLY A 192 -7.54 -13.34 -9.83
C GLY A 192 -7.05 -14.45 -8.89
N PHE A 193 -5.84 -14.97 -9.07
CA PHE A 193 -5.37 -16.13 -8.28
C PHE A 193 -4.56 -15.76 -7.02
N ASN A 194 -4.06 -14.53 -6.92
CA ASN A 194 -3.23 -14.08 -5.81
C ASN A 194 -3.76 -12.83 -5.09
N GLN A 195 -4.87 -12.22 -5.53
CA GLN A 195 -5.47 -11.04 -4.90
C GLN A 195 -5.75 -11.25 -3.40
N ARG A 196 -6.21 -12.45 -3.00
CA ARG A 196 -6.42 -12.79 -1.58
C ARG A 196 -5.13 -12.71 -0.76
N TRP A 197 -4.01 -13.15 -1.32
CA TRP A 197 -2.72 -13.16 -0.64
C TRP A 197 -2.17 -11.74 -0.51
N PHE A 198 -2.37 -10.92 -1.53
CA PHE A 198 -2.05 -9.50 -1.47
C PHE A 198 -2.83 -8.77 -0.35
N ILE A 199 -4.14 -9.02 -0.22
CA ILE A 199 -4.96 -8.42 0.85
C ILE A 199 -4.50 -8.92 2.24
N LEU A 200 -4.27 -10.23 2.40
CA LEU A 200 -3.77 -10.80 3.66
C LEU A 200 -2.38 -10.27 4.02
N TYR A 201 -1.52 -10.08 3.02
CA TYR A 201 -0.22 -9.42 3.19
C TYR A 201 -0.39 -8.01 3.75
N LEU A 202 -1.22 -7.15 3.15
CA LEU A 202 -1.45 -5.78 3.66
C LEU A 202 -2.00 -5.79 5.10
N ILE A 203 -2.99 -6.65 5.39
CA ILE A 203 -3.56 -6.78 6.73
C ILE A 203 -2.50 -7.24 7.74
N SER A 204 -1.66 -8.20 7.38
CA SER A 204 -0.59 -8.69 8.25
C SER A 204 0.44 -7.61 8.59
N VAL A 205 0.78 -6.72 7.64
CA VAL A 205 1.65 -5.57 7.91
C VAL A 205 0.98 -4.65 8.93
N CYS A 206 -0.31 -4.32 8.76
CA CYS A 206 -1.04 -3.46 9.69
C CYS A 206 -1.09 -4.04 11.12
N ILE A 207 -1.35 -5.35 11.26
CA ILE A 207 -1.39 -6.02 12.57
C ILE A 207 0.01 -6.04 13.22
N MET A 208 1.06 -6.36 12.44
CA MET A 208 2.45 -6.34 12.90
C MET A 208 2.88 -4.94 13.35
N CYS A 209 2.60 -3.90 12.56
CA CYS A 209 2.85 -2.50 12.94
C CYS A 209 2.03 -2.09 14.17
N GLY A 210 0.79 -2.56 14.31
CA GLY A 210 -0.06 -2.30 15.47
C GLY A 210 0.52 -2.89 16.76
N ASN A 211 0.99 -4.14 16.70
CA ASN A 211 1.69 -4.78 17.81
C ASN A 211 2.99 -4.04 18.16
N GLY A 212 3.82 -3.70 17.18
CA GLY A 212 5.05 -2.92 17.40
C GLY A 212 4.78 -1.55 18.03
N THR A 213 3.71 -0.86 17.60
CA THR A 213 3.27 0.42 18.18
C THR A 213 2.88 0.24 19.64
N TYR A 214 2.09 -0.78 19.96
CA TYR A 214 1.67 -1.09 21.32
C TYR A 214 2.86 -1.38 22.24
N MET A 215 3.80 -2.21 21.80
CA MET A 215 5.02 -2.56 22.55
C MET A 215 5.89 -1.33 22.83
N THR A 216 6.07 -0.50 21.80
CA THR A 216 6.84 0.75 21.89
C THR A 216 6.20 1.74 22.87
N TYR A 217 4.88 1.95 22.75
CA TYR A 217 4.12 2.77 23.68
C TYR A 217 4.22 2.26 25.13
N LYS A 218 4.06 0.94 25.32
CA LYS A 218 4.16 0.30 26.64
C LYS A 218 5.53 0.50 27.26
N CYS A 219 6.61 0.30 26.48
CA CYS A 219 7.98 0.54 26.91
C CYS A 219 8.18 2.00 27.36
N LEU A 220 7.80 2.97 26.55
CA LEU A 220 7.93 4.39 26.90
C LEU A 220 7.13 4.74 28.16
N LYS A 221 5.90 4.23 28.29
CA LYS A 221 5.09 4.41 29.51
C LYS A 221 5.77 3.84 30.75
N LEU A 222 6.40 2.66 30.64
CA LEU A 222 7.14 2.04 31.74
C LEU A 222 8.42 2.82 32.08
N ILE A 223 9.12 3.36 31.09
CA ILE A 223 10.28 4.25 31.31
C ILE A 223 9.84 5.49 32.09
N VAL A 224 8.79 6.19 31.63
CA VAL A 224 8.27 7.41 32.28
C VAL A 224 7.87 7.13 33.73
N ARG A 225 7.15 6.03 33.97
CA ARG A 225 6.67 5.64 35.30
C ARG A 225 7.82 5.24 36.23
N ASN A 226 8.68 4.30 35.82
CA ASN A 226 9.70 3.74 36.70
C ASN A 226 10.87 4.70 36.96
N LYS A 227 11.19 5.59 36.01
CA LYS A 227 12.15 6.68 36.23
C LYS A 227 11.52 7.92 36.89
N ARG A 228 10.22 7.89 37.22
CA ARG A 228 9.46 8.99 37.82
C ARG A 228 9.70 10.33 37.10
N LEU A 229 9.77 10.30 35.76
CA LEU A 229 10.19 11.48 34.97
C LEU A 229 9.27 12.68 35.17
N MET A 230 7.96 12.43 35.37
CA MET A 230 6.96 13.48 35.64
C MET A 230 7.07 14.12 37.03
N GLU A 231 7.84 13.52 37.93
CA GLU A 231 8.04 14.02 39.30
C GLU A 231 9.37 14.78 39.45
N THR A 232 10.13 14.90 38.36
CA THR A 232 11.37 15.68 38.32
C THR A 232 11.10 17.12 37.93
N ALA A 233 12.12 17.98 38.07
CA ALA A 233 12.08 19.39 37.68
C ALA A 233 13.36 19.76 36.91
N TYR A 234 13.28 20.81 36.10
CA TYR A 234 14.44 21.38 35.39
C TYR A 234 14.68 22.82 35.83
N VAL A 235 15.92 23.29 35.70
CA VAL A 235 16.28 24.68 35.95
C VAL A 235 16.20 25.42 34.62
N ASP A 236 15.34 26.42 34.53
CA ASP A 236 15.28 27.31 33.38
C ASP A 236 16.45 28.29 33.44
N GLU A 237 17.36 28.20 32.47
CA GLU A 237 18.58 29.02 32.40
C GLU A 237 18.28 30.52 32.26
N SER A 238 17.12 30.88 31.68
CA SER A 238 16.74 32.29 31.47
C SER A 238 16.17 32.95 32.72
N THR A 239 15.45 32.18 33.54
CA THR A 239 14.79 32.68 34.76
C THR A 239 15.48 32.22 36.05
N ASN A 240 16.47 31.33 35.94
CA ASN A 240 17.14 30.62 37.03
C ASN A 240 16.17 29.98 38.04
N SER A 241 14.99 29.57 37.55
CA SER A 241 13.90 29.05 38.38
C SER A 241 13.69 27.56 38.16
N ILE A 242 13.27 26.85 39.21
CA ILE A 242 12.93 25.43 39.14
C ILE A 242 11.51 25.30 38.58
N GLN A 243 11.41 24.67 37.42
CA GLN A 243 10.14 24.46 36.71
C GLN A 243 9.80 22.96 36.69
N PRO A 244 8.53 22.58 36.93
CA PRO A 244 8.10 21.19 36.81
C PRO A 244 8.17 20.72 35.36
N ILE A 245 8.38 19.42 35.14
CA ILE A 245 8.40 18.84 33.79
C ILE A 245 7.00 18.93 33.15
N SER A 246 6.90 19.68 32.06
CA SER A 246 5.71 19.69 31.21
C SER A 246 5.73 18.50 30.22
N TYR A 247 4.58 18.17 29.63
CA TYR A 247 4.51 17.13 28.60
C TYR A 247 5.40 17.43 27.38
N TYR A 248 5.60 18.71 27.04
CA TYR A 248 6.49 19.11 25.96
C TYR A 248 7.96 18.77 26.28
N VAL A 249 8.43 19.13 27.48
CA VAL A 249 9.79 18.81 27.95
C VAL A 249 9.97 17.29 28.07
N LEU A 250 8.95 16.56 28.53
CA LEU A 250 8.97 15.11 28.56
C LEU A 250 9.17 14.53 27.16
N ILE A 251 8.38 14.97 26.18
CA ILE A 251 8.47 14.47 24.81
C ILE A 251 9.86 14.77 24.23
N GLN A 252 10.38 15.99 24.43
CA GLN A 252 11.75 16.33 24.03
C GLN A 252 12.79 15.42 24.69
N HIS A 253 12.68 15.20 26.01
CA HIS A 253 13.57 14.30 26.74
C HIS A 253 13.53 12.89 26.15
N LEU A 254 12.34 12.36 25.85
CA LEU A 254 12.17 11.04 25.25
C LEU A 254 12.76 10.96 23.83
N PHE A 255 12.60 12.01 23.03
CA PHE A 255 13.21 12.09 21.69
C PHE A 255 14.73 12.12 21.74
N MET A 256 15.32 12.82 22.71
CA MET A 256 16.77 12.93 22.83
C MET A 256 17.42 11.67 23.39
N ASN A 257 16.76 11.00 24.35
CA ASN A 257 17.33 9.84 25.04
C ASN A 257 16.92 8.49 24.43
N TYR A 258 15.78 8.44 23.73
CA TYR A 258 15.24 7.22 23.09
C TYR A 258 14.78 7.50 21.65
N PRO A 259 15.67 8.03 20.78
CA PRO A 259 15.28 8.51 19.45
C PRO A 259 14.69 7.40 18.56
N HIS A 260 15.24 6.19 18.60
CA HIS A 260 14.74 5.08 17.78
C HIS A 260 13.36 4.59 18.23
N THR A 261 13.16 4.44 19.55
CA THR A 261 11.87 4.07 20.15
C THR A 261 10.80 5.12 19.83
N MET A 262 11.15 6.41 19.93
CA MET A 262 10.25 7.50 19.54
C MET A 262 9.96 7.49 18.04
N PHE A 263 10.98 7.29 17.20
CA PHE A 263 10.78 7.16 15.76
C PHE A 263 9.82 6.02 15.43
N LEU A 264 9.99 4.85 16.05
CA LEU A 264 9.13 3.69 15.84
C LEU A 264 7.67 3.96 16.26
N LEU A 265 7.46 4.70 17.36
CA LEU A 265 6.14 5.09 17.86
C LEU A 265 5.34 5.90 16.83
N PHE A 266 5.99 6.74 16.01
CA PHE A 266 5.32 7.54 14.98
C PHE A 266 5.35 6.89 13.60
N ALA A 267 6.43 6.20 13.25
CA ALA A 267 6.58 5.56 11.96
C ALA A 267 5.56 4.43 11.76
N LEU A 268 5.37 3.55 12.75
CA LEU A 268 4.47 2.41 12.60
C LEU A 268 3.00 2.81 12.40
N PRO A 269 2.40 3.75 13.17
CA PRO A 269 1.05 4.25 12.87
C PRO A 269 0.91 4.88 11.48
N SER A 270 1.94 5.60 11.00
CA SER A 270 1.90 6.19 9.66
C SER A 270 1.79 5.13 8.56
N VAL A 271 2.49 4.00 8.74
CA VAL A 271 2.40 2.83 7.85
C VAL A 271 1.02 2.18 7.95
N ILE A 272 0.43 2.06 9.14
CA ILE A 272 -0.93 1.52 9.33
C ILE A 272 -1.95 2.40 8.59
N ILE A 273 -1.85 3.73 8.66
CA ILE A 273 -2.76 4.63 7.95
C ILE A 273 -2.62 4.42 6.44
N LEU A 274 -1.38 4.43 5.93
CA LEU A 274 -1.12 4.28 4.50
C LEU A 274 -1.60 2.92 3.97
N LEU A 275 -1.12 1.82 4.54
CA LEU A 275 -1.42 0.47 4.06
C LEU A 275 -2.81 -0.01 4.48
N GLY A 276 -3.33 0.47 5.61
CA GLY A 276 -4.70 0.22 6.04
C GLY A 276 -5.73 0.87 5.12
N SER A 277 -5.45 2.09 4.61
CA SER A 277 -6.30 2.72 3.59
C SER A 277 -6.29 1.92 2.28
N LEU A 278 -5.13 1.43 1.85
CA LEU A 278 -4.99 0.57 0.67
C LEU A 278 -5.72 -0.77 0.86
N ALA A 279 -5.56 -1.42 2.02
CA ALA A 279 -6.27 -2.65 2.35
C ALA A 279 -7.79 -2.43 2.35
N SER A 280 -8.27 -1.33 2.93
CA SER A 280 -9.70 -0.98 2.96
C SER A 280 -10.24 -0.74 1.55
N TYR A 281 -9.46 -0.08 0.68
CA TYR A 281 -9.82 0.09 -0.73
C TYR A 281 -9.95 -1.25 -1.45
N HIS A 282 -9.00 -2.17 -1.27
CA HIS A 282 -9.10 -3.50 -1.88
C HIS A 282 -10.24 -4.33 -1.30
N ILE A 283 -10.53 -4.22 0.01
CA ILE A 283 -11.72 -4.86 0.62
C ILE A 283 -12.99 -4.32 -0.05
N TYR A 284 -13.11 -3.01 -0.24
CA TYR A 284 -14.22 -2.41 -0.97
C TYR A 284 -14.35 -2.98 -2.41
N LEU A 285 -13.24 -3.09 -3.13
CA LEU A 285 -13.23 -3.69 -4.47
C LEU A 285 -13.69 -5.15 -4.46
N VAL A 286 -13.25 -5.94 -3.49
CA VAL A 286 -13.72 -7.32 -3.29
C VAL A 286 -15.23 -7.34 -3.03
N CYS A 287 -15.72 -6.52 -2.10
CA CYS A 287 -17.14 -6.45 -1.74
C CYS A 287 -18.04 -6.07 -2.92
N THR A 288 -17.52 -5.31 -3.88
CA THR A 288 -18.25 -4.81 -5.06
C THR A 288 -17.89 -5.54 -6.36
N ASN A 289 -17.10 -6.62 -6.27
CA ASN A 289 -16.55 -7.40 -7.38
C ASN A 289 -15.89 -6.57 -8.49
N GLN A 290 -15.14 -5.56 -8.09
CA GLN A 290 -14.38 -4.70 -9.00
C GLN A 290 -12.88 -4.97 -8.88
N THR A 291 -12.15 -4.59 -9.91
CA THR A 291 -10.70 -4.44 -9.89
C THR A 291 -10.32 -2.97 -10.02
N THR A 292 -9.11 -2.63 -9.59
CA THR A 292 -8.53 -1.29 -9.79
C THR A 292 -8.48 -0.94 -11.29
N ASN A 293 -8.13 -1.90 -12.15
CA ASN A 293 -8.13 -1.71 -13.60
C ASN A 293 -9.52 -1.40 -14.17
N GLU A 294 -10.59 -1.99 -13.62
CA GLU A 294 -11.97 -1.67 -13.99
C GLU A 294 -12.35 -0.25 -13.58
N ARG A 295 -11.92 0.21 -12.40
CA ARG A 295 -12.12 1.59 -11.96
C ARG A 295 -11.44 2.59 -12.91
N TYR A 296 -10.23 2.30 -13.39
CA TYR A 296 -9.56 3.12 -14.40
C TYR A 296 -10.30 3.09 -15.75
N LYS A 297 -10.76 1.92 -16.20
CA LYS A 297 -11.56 1.80 -17.43
C LYS A 297 -12.86 2.61 -17.34
N LEU A 298 -13.55 2.55 -16.22
CA LEU A 298 -14.76 3.32 -15.97
C LEU A 298 -14.49 4.82 -16.11
N TYR A 299 -13.43 5.31 -15.49
CA TYR A 299 -13.03 6.71 -15.62
C TYR A 299 -12.78 7.12 -17.08
N ASP A 300 -12.08 6.28 -17.85
CA ASP A 300 -11.84 6.55 -19.27
C ASP A 300 -13.12 6.58 -20.11
N VAL A 301 -14.09 5.69 -19.82
CA VAL A 301 -15.40 5.71 -20.47
C VAL A 301 -16.16 6.98 -20.12
N GLN A 302 -16.22 7.36 -18.84
CA GLN A 302 -16.88 8.59 -18.38
C GLN A 302 -16.31 9.83 -19.08
N ARG A 303 -14.99 9.90 -19.20
CA ARG A 303 -14.32 10.99 -19.90
C ARG A 303 -14.70 11.03 -21.38
N ARG A 304 -14.72 9.89 -22.08
CA ARG A 304 -15.16 9.81 -23.48
C ARG A 304 -16.60 10.27 -23.66
N TYR A 305 -17.52 9.78 -22.82
CA TYR A 305 -18.94 10.14 -22.89
C TYR A 305 -19.17 11.63 -22.65
N LYS A 306 -18.41 12.24 -21.75
CA LYS A 306 -18.45 13.68 -21.53
C LYS A 306 -17.98 14.46 -22.77
N HIS A 307 -16.93 14.01 -23.45
CA HIS A 307 -16.46 14.60 -24.71
C HIS A 307 -17.46 14.42 -25.86
N GLU A 308 -18.16 13.29 -25.91
CA GLU A 308 -19.22 13.00 -26.89
C GLU A 308 -20.54 13.74 -26.59
N GLY A 309 -20.62 14.54 -25.53
CA GLY A 309 -21.83 15.29 -25.18
C GLY A 309 -22.98 14.41 -24.69
N LYS A 310 -22.70 13.21 -24.18
CA LYS A 310 -23.73 12.35 -23.57
C LYS A 310 -24.35 13.04 -22.34
N ASN A 311 -25.64 12.80 -22.12
CA ASN A 311 -26.38 13.45 -21.03
C ASN A 311 -25.88 13.03 -19.63
N ALA A 312 -26.14 13.89 -18.64
CA ALA A 312 -25.67 13.70 -17.26
C ALA A 312 -26.26 12.43 -16.59
N SER A 313 -27.48 12.01 -16.98
CA SER A 313 -28.09 10.78 -16.47
C SER A 313 -27.28 9.54 -16.87
N THR A 314 -26.89 9.41 -18.15
CA THR A 314 -26.06 8.28 -18.61
C THR A 314 -24.74 8.19 -17.86
N ILE A 315 -24.11 9.34 -17.56
CA ILE A 315 -22.85 9.38 -16.80
C ILE A 315 -23.08 8.97 -15.33
N THR A 316 -24.22 9.37 -14.76
CA THR A 316 -24.63 9.02 -13.38
C THR A 316 -24.91 7.52 -13.27
N ASP A 317 -25.61 6.93 -14.23
CA ASP A 317 -25.87 5.49 -14.28
C ASP A 317 -24.56 4.70 -14.35
N LEU A 318 -23.56 5.23 -15.05
CA LEU A 318 -22.24 4.63 -15.14
C LEU A 318 -21.48 4.60 -13.80
N HIS A 319 -21.73 5.54 -12.87
CA HIS A 319 -21.11 5.50 -11.54
C HIS A 319 -21.52 4.26 -10.73
N SER A 320 -22.73 3.78 -10.95
CA SER A 320 -23.28 2.59 -10.29
C SER A 320 -23.10 1.32 -11.11
N TYR A 321 -22.42 1.39 -12.26
CA TYR A 321 -22.28 0.27 -13.18
C TYR A 321 -21.28 -0.79 -12.67
N ARG A 322 -21.82 -1.94 -12.27
CA ARG A 322 -21.07 -3.09 -11.74
C ARG A 322 -21.49 -4.39 -12.42
N PRO A 323 -21.05 -4.63 -13.67
CA PRO A 323 -21.57 -5.76 -14.48
C PRO A 323 -21.22 -7.15 -13.91
N TYR A 324 -20.21 -7.23 -13.03
CA TYR A 324 -19.74 -8.48 -12.45
C TYR A 324 -20.09 -8.64 -10.96
N ASP A 325 -20.91 -7.75 -10.39
CA ASP A 325 -21.38 -7.87 -9.02
C ASP A 325 -22.39 -9.03 -8.90
N LYS A 326 -22.12 -10.00 -8.01
CA LYS A 326 -22.93 -11.20 -7.76
C LYS A 326 -23.55 -11.19 -6.37
N GLY A 327 -23.47 -10.06 -5.66
CA GLY A 327 -23.80 -9.96 -4.25
C GLY A 327 -22.62 -10.29 -3.33
N PHE A 328 -22.63 -9.68 -2.14
CA PHE A 328 -21.50 -9.65 -1.20
C PHE A 328 -20.82 -11.01 -0.97
N ILE A 329 -21.60 -12.07 -0.67
CA ILE A 329 -21.07 -13.39 -0.34
C ILE A 329 -20.35 -14.03 -1.54
N GLU A 330 -20.95 -13.98 -2.73
CA GLU A 330 -20.38 -14.60 -3.92
C GLU A 330 -19.16 -13.82 -4.43
N ASN A 331 -19.18 -12.49 -4.29
CA ASN A 331 -18.03 -11.64 -4.59
C ASN A 331 -16.81 -12.00 -3.73
N VAL A 332 -17.02 -12.16 -2.41
CA VAL A 332 -15.97 -12.56 -1.48
C VAL A 332 -15.46 -13.97 -1.80
N LYS A 333 -16.36 -14.93 -2.05
CA LYS A 333 -15.96 -16.31 -2.40
C LYS A 333 -15.14 -16.36 -3.69
N GLU A 334 -15.46 -15.55 -4.69
CA GLU A 334 -14.72 -15.48 -5.96
C GLU A 334 -13.25 -15.06 -5.76
N VAL A 335 -12.98 -14.18 -4.80
CA VAL A 335 -11.61 -13.72 -4.49
C VAL A 335 -10.89 -14.66 -3.53
N MET A 336 -11.59 -15.16 -2.50
CA MET A 336 -10.97 -15.98 -1.46
C MET A 336 -10.72 -17.42 -1.93
N PHE A 337 -11.53 -17.93 -2.87
CA PHE A 337 -11.44 -19.31 -3.38
C PHE A 337 -11.52 -19.37 -4.92
N PRO A 338 -10.60 -18.73 -5.65
CA PRO A 338 -10.72 -18.53 -7.09
C PRO A 338 -10.75 -19.85 -7.84
N LYS A 339 -9.75 -20.74 -7.66
CA LYS A 339 -9.65 -22.03 -8.39
C LYS A 339 -10.91 -22.91 -8.20
N LYS A 340 -11.37 -23.07 -6.96
CA LYS A 340 -12.58 -23.83 -6.63
C LYS A 340 -13.85 -23.27 -7.29
N GLN A 341 -13.96 -21.96 -7.40
CA GLN A 341 -15.11 -21.33 -8.06
C GLN A 341 -15.04 -21.47 -9.58
N LEU A 342 -13.83 -21.38 -10.14
CA LEU A 342 -13.62 -21.48 -11.57
C LEU A 342 -13.84 -22.91 -12.10
N ASP A 343 -13.40 -23.93 -11.35
CA ASP A 343 -13.64 -25.33 -11.71
C ASP A 343 -15.14 -25.67 -11.71
N LYS A 344 -15.91 -25.12 -10.75
CA LYS A 344 -17.37 -25.25 -10.72
C LYS A 344 -18.06 -24.60 -11.91
N LEU A 345 -17.59 -23.41 -12.31
CA LEU A 345 -18.16 -22.68 -13.45
C LEU A 345 -17.89 -23.41 -14.77
N PHE A 346 -16.70 -24.01 -14.90
CA PHE A 346 -16.34 -24.78 -16.07
C PHE A 346 -17.15 -26.08 -16.18
N GLN A 347 -17.24 -26.86 -15.10
CA GLN A 347 -18.04 -28.10 -15.07
C GLN A 347 -19.52 -27.86 -15.38
N LYS A 348 -20.11 -26.75 -14.92
CA LYS A 348 -21.51 -26.38 -15.21
C LYS A 348 -21.75 -26.00 -16.68
N LYS A 349 -20.72 -25.61 -17.43
CA LYS A 349 -20.84 -25.30 -18.87
C LYS A 349 -20.60 -26.51 -19.77
N GLU A 350 -19.98 -27.57 -19.25
CA GLU A 350 -19.80 -28.84 -19.97
C GLU A 350 -20.96 -29.84 -19.75
N SER A 351 -21.77 -29.65 -18.70
CA SER A 351 -23.04 -30.37 -18.44
C SER A 351 -24.22 -29.70 -19.11
#